data_AF-A0A520UJ70-F1
#
_entry.id   AF-A0A520UJ70-F1
#
_cell.length_a   1.000
_cell.length_b   1.000
_cell.length_c   1.000
_cell.angle_alpha   90.00
_cell.angle_beta   90.00
_cell.angle_gamma   90.00
#
_symmetry.space_group_name_H-M   'P 1'
#
loop_
_entity.id
_entity.type
_entity.pdbx_description
1 polymer ?
#
loop_
_entity_poly.entity_id
_entity_poly.type
_entity_poly.pdbx_seq_one_letter_code
_entity_poly.pdbx_strand_id
1 'polypeptide(L)'
;MKLKLLCFLLISFISFSQEKEDLFSLIEEDNKQIELLPERMIFTQSLLWGEKGLLRKTGISPLNFENRQKELKLRKNMLTAHQAIGYLTLASMIAQGIIGGKLYNGQDNLYQTHKTMGTIVNIGYFTGAGLSLFSPPPLINKKVKGFNSIKAHKMLATVHFSAMLATNYYKDKNRDNHKAAAYTAFASYATAVLVIKF
;
A
#
# COMPACT_ATOMS: atom_id res chain seq x y z
N MET A 1 -3.60 -30.47 -24.88
CA MET A 1 -4.66 -30.22 -23.87
C MET A 1 -4.16 -29.58 -22.56
N LYS A 2 -3.07 -28.78 -22.58
CA LYS A 2 -2.48 -28.18 -21.36
C LYS A 2 -2.47 -26.64 -21.35
N LEU A 3 -2.89 -25.99 -22.43
CA LEU A 3 -2.87 -24.51 -22.55
C LEU A 3 -4.22 -23.84 -22.22
N LYS A 4 -5.34 -24.58 -22.31
CA LYS A 4 -6.68 -24.04 -21.99
C LYS A 4 -6.97 -23.98 -20.48
N LEU A 5 -6.23 -24.72 -19.65
CA LEU A 5 -6.41 -24.71 -18.19
C LEU A 5 -5.77 -23.45 -17.54
N LEU A 6 -4.80 -22.82 -18.20
CA LEU A 6 -4.13 -21.62 -17.69
C LEU A 6 -4.99 -20.35 -17.85
N CYS A 7 -5.87 -20.29 -18.85
CA CYS A 7 -6.80 -19.17 -19.01
C CYS A 7 -7.98 -19.19 -18.03
N PHE A 8 -8.33 -20.36 -17.47
CA PHE A 8 -9.46 -20.47 -16.54
C PHE A 8 -9.13 -19.96 -15.12
N LEU A 9 -7.84 -19.91 -14.76
CA LEU A 9 -7.36 -19.40 -13.47
C LEU A 9 -7.20 -17.87 -13.41
N LEU A 10 -7.29 -17.17 -14.55
CA LEU A 10 -7.13 -15.71 -14.62
C LEU A 10 -8.46 -14.94 -14.54
N ILE A 11 -9.61 -15.63 -14.56
CA ILE A 11 -10.94 -14.98 -14.58
C ILE A 11 -11.59 -14.92 -13.18
N SER A 12 -11.07 -15.62 -12.18
CA SER A 12 -11.68 -15.67 -10.83
C SER A 12 -11.28 -14.54 -9.87
N PHE A 13 -10.39 -13.63 -10.27
CA PHE A 13 -9.95 -12.52 -9.40
C PHE A 13 -10.84 -11.26 -9.45
N ILE A 14 -11.94 -11.29 -10.20
CA ILE A 14 -12.98 -10.24 -10.14
C ILE A 14 -14.05 -10.65 -9.10
N SER A 15 -13.62 -11.05 -7.90
CA SER A 15 -14.54 -11.13 -6.77
C SER A 15 -14.70 -9.73 -6.21
N PHE A 16 -15.80 -9.11 -6.62
CA PHE A 16 -16.31 -7.83 -6.17
C PHE A 16 -16.55 -7.93 -4.65
N SER A 17 -15.64 -7.40 -3.82
CA SER A 17 -15.82 -7.46 -2.36
C SER A 17 -16.77 -6.36 -1.86
N GLN A 18 -17.64 -6.81 -0.98
CA GLN A 18 -18.94 -6.30 -0.56
C GLN A 18 -18.77 -5.40 0.67
N GLU A 19 -18.05 -4.28 0.51
CA GLU A 19 -17.92 -3.24 1.54
C GLU A 19 -18.47 -1.88 1.05
N LYS A 20 -19.12 -1.87 -0.14
CA LYS A 20 -19.55 -0.64 -0.83
C LYS A 20 -20.87 -0.06 -0.30
N GLU A 21 -21.75 -0.90 0.22
CA GLU A 21 -23.11 -0.49 0.63
C GLU A 21 -23.18 -0.04 2.09
N ASP A 22 -22.26 -0.48 2.95
CA ASP A 22 -22.29 -0.22 4.40
C ASP A 22 -21.96 1.25 4.75
N LEU A 23 -21.13 1.93 3.95
CA LEU A 23 -20.68 3.31 4.29
C LEU A 23 -21.73 4.39 3.98
N PHE A 24 -22.53 4.22 2.92
CA PHE A 24 -23.56 5.19 2.56
C PHE A 24 -24.86 4.95 3.34
N SER A 25 -25.19 3.69 3.66
CA SER A 25 -26.32 3.36 4.54
C SER A 25 -26.10 3.84 5.98
N LEU A 26 -24.88 3.79 6.50
CA LEU A 26 -24.53 4.37 7.81
C LEU A 26 -24.68 5.90 7.89
N ILE A 27 -24.77 6.60 6.74
CA ILE A 27 -25.01 8.05 6.70
C ILE A 27 -26.51 8.36 6.83
N GLU A 28 -27.39 7.42 6.48
CA GLU A 28 -28.85 7.62 6.45
C GLU A 28 -29.54 7.30 7.78
N GLU A 29 -28.90 6.56 8.71
CA GLU A 29 -29.60 5.94 9.85
C GLU A 29 -29.37 6.52 11.27
N ASP A 30 -28.55 7.54 11.53
CA ASP A 30 -28.40 8.06 12.92
C ASP A 30 -28.41 9.60 13.04
N ASN A 31 -29.34 10.12 13.85
CA ASN A 31 -29.54 11.53 14.19
C ASN A 31 -28.51 12.02 15.22
N LYS A 32 -27.22 11.78 14.95
CA LYS A 32 -26.07 12.39 15.63
C LYS A 32 -25.32 13.20 14.58
N GLN A 33 -24.93 14.44 14.92
CA GLN A 33 -24.07 15.24 14.05
C GLN A 33 -22.89 14.39 13.56
N ILE A 34 -22.89 14.03 12.27
CA ILE A 34 -21.86 13.18 11.69
C ILE A 34 -20.57 13.99 11.69
N GLU A 35 -19.61 13.61 12.52
CA GLU A 35 -18.27 14.18 12.46
C GLU A 35 -17.66 13.90 11.08
N LEU A 36 -17.30 14.98 10.39
CA LEU A 36 -16.80 14.92 9.02
C LEU A 36 -15.38 14.32 8.94
N LEU A 37 -14.62 14.37 10.03
CA LEU A 37 -13.27 13.84 10.15
C LEU A 37 -13.20 12.86 11.31
N PRO A 38 -12.33 11.84 11.22
CA PRO A 38 -12.20 10.88 12.30
C PRO A 38 -11.35 11.45 13.44
N GLU A 39 -11.64 11.01 14.67
CA GLU A 39 -10.92 11.38 15.91
C GLU A 39 -9.38 11.21 15.83
N ARG A 40 -8.88 10.24 15.05
CA ARG A 40 -7.45 9.94 14.90
C ARG A 40 -7.04 9.87 13.44
N MET A 41 -5.95 10.54 13.12
CA MET A 41 -5.32 10.55 11.80
C MET A 41 -3.82 10.28 11.95
N ILE A 42 -3.19 9.70 10.94
CA ILE A 42 -1.73 9.67 10.86
C ILE A 42 -1.20 11.05 10.48
N PHE A 43 0.09 11.31 10.72
CA PHE A 43 0.70 12.62 10.50
C PHE A 43 0.43 13.21 9.11
N THR A 44 0.66 12.44 8.04
CA THR A 44 0.42 12.87 6.65
C THR A 44 -1.04 13.22 6.39
N GLN A 45 -1.97 12.46 6.98
CA GLN A 45 -3.40 12.72 6.88
C GLN A 45 -3.78 14.02 7.59
N SER A 46 -3.31 14.20 8.82
CA SER A 46 -3.55 15.41 9.60
C SER A 46 -2.97 16.65 8.90
N LEU A 47 -1.76 16.52 8.34
CA LEU A 47 -1.06 17.61 7.65
C LEU A 47 -1.79 18.06 6.39
N LEU A 48 -2.30 17.12 5.58
CA LEU A 48 -2.96 17.45 4.31
C LEU A 48 -4.46 17.72 4.47
N TRP A 49 -5.18 16.85 5.18
CA TRP A 49 -6.64 16.72 5.14
C TRP A 49 -7.36 17.10 6.44
N GLY A 50 -6.63 17.24 7.55
CA GLY A 50 -7.21 17.61 8.84
C GLY A 50 -7.86 18.99 8.83
N GLU A 51 -8.54 19.38 9.91
CA GLU A 51 -9.26 20.68 9.99
C GLU A 51 -8.37 21.88 9.65
N LYS A 52 -7.11 21.85 10.11
CA LYS A 52 -6.08 22.87 9.83
C LYS A 52 -5.07 22.40 8.76
N GLY A 53 -5.41 21.36 8.00
CA GLY A 53 -4.58 20.76 6.97
C GLY A 53 -4.39 21.67 5.76
N LEU A 54 -3.35 21.42 4.98
CA LEU A 54 -2.97 22.24 3.83
C LEU A 54 -4.13 22.42 2.84
N LEU A 55 -4.89 21.37 2.54
CA LEU A 55 -5.98 21.42 1.56
C LEU A 55 -7.19 22.23 2.05
N ARG A 56 -7.34 22.38 3.37
CA ARG A 56 -8.34 23.27 3.97
C ARG A 56 -7.87 24.72 3.87
N LYS A 57 -6.62 24.97 4.26
CA LYS A 57 -6.02 26.32 4.26
C LYS A 57 -5.97 26.96 2.88
N THR A 58 -5.74 26.17 1.84
CA THR A 58 -5.71 26.66 0.45
C THR A 58 -7.09 26.80 -0.18
N GLY A 59 -8.16 26.35 0.50
CA GLY A 59 -9.52 26.36 -0.07
C GLY A 59 -9.74 25.33 -1.19
N ILE A 60 -8.80 24.42 -1.45
CA ILE A 60 -8.93 23.36 -2.47
C ILE A 60 -10.02 22.36 -2.08
N SER A 61 -10.10 22.06 -0.80
CA SER A 61 -11.10 21.15 -0.26
C SER A 61 -11.63 21.74 1.06
N PRO A 62 -12.61 22.67 1.04
CA PRO A 62 -13.23 23.15 2.26
C PRO A 62 -13.90 22.01 3.05
N LEU A 63 -13.88 22.06 4.38
CA LEU A 63 -14.45 21.00 5.21
C LEU A 63 -15.98 21.12 5.26
N ASN A 64 -16.64 20.41 4.36
CA ASN A 64 -18.10 20.29 4.29
C ASN A 64 -18.49 18.90 3.77
N PHE A 65 -19.77 18.57 3.80
CA PHE A 65 -20.27 17.25 3.43
C PHE A 65 -19.93 16.85 1.99
N GLU A 66 -20.14 17.76 1.03
CA GLU A 66 -19.88 17.51 -0.39
C GLU A 66 -18.40 17.17 -0.66
N ASN A 67 -17.47 17.95 -0.10
CA ASN A 67 -16.05 17.69 -0.28
C ASN A 67 -15.60 16.43 0.45
N ARG A 68 -16.19 16.11 1.59
CA ARG A 68 -15.91 14.84 2.27
C ARG A 68 -16.36 13.64 1.47
N GLN A 69 -17.49 13.70 0.76
CA GLN A 69 -17.87 12.64 -0.18
C GLN A 69 -16.85 12.48 -1.31
N LYS A 70 -16.38 13.59 -1.90
CA LYS A 70 -15.33 13.56 -2.95
C LYS A 70 -14.02 12.97 -2.41
N GLU A 71 -13.61 13.35 -1.21
CA GLU A 71 -12.41 12.83 -0.54
C GLU A 71 -12.50 11.34 -0.25
N LEU A 72 -13.67 10.81 0.14
CA LEU A 72 -13.85 9.38 0.37
C LEU A 72 -13.80 8.58 -0.93
N LYS A 73 -14.36 9.13 -2.01
CA LYS A 73 -14.22 8.56 -3.36
C LYS A 73 -12.75 8.55 -3.79
N LEU A 74 -12.02 9.64 -3.54
CA LEU A 74 -10.59 9.73 -3.81
C LEU A 74 -9.79 8.71 -2.97
N ARG A 75 -10.07 8.62 -1.67
CA ARG A 75 -9.47 7.62 -0.76
C ARG A 75 -9.64 6.22 -1.31
N LYS A 76 -10.86 5.85 -1.69
CA LYS A 76 -11.15 4.55 -2.29
C LYS A 76 -10.28 4.30 -3.53
N ASN A 77 -10.23 5.25 -4.45
CA ASN A 77 -9.41 5.13 -5.66
C ASN A 77 -7.92 4.98 -5.35
N MET A 78 -7.40 5.79 -4.42
CA MET A 78 -5.99 5.72 -4.00
C MET A 78 -5.65 4.38 -3.34
N LEU A 79 -6.53 3.84 -2.49
CA LEU A 79 -6.31 2.56 -1.83
C LEU A 79 -6.46 1.37 -2.79
N THR A 80 -7.38 1.43 -3.75
CA THR A 80 -7.45 0.44 -4.83
C THR A 80 -6.19 0.47 -5.69
N ALA A 81 -5.70 1.65 -6.04
CA ALA A 81 -4.44 1.80 -6.78
C ALA A 81 -3.24 1.30 -5.96
N HIS A 82 -3.20 1.58 -4.65
CA HIS A 82 -2.19 1.04 -3.73
C HIS A 82 -2.14 -0.49 -3.76
N GLN A 83 -3.30 -1.15 -3.76
CA GLN A 83 -3.39 -2.61 -3.84
C GLN A 83 -2.90 -3.13 -5.19
N ALA A 84 -3.36 -2.55 -6.30
CA ALA A 84 -2.96 -2.96 -7.65
C ALA A 84 -1.45 -2.81 -7.88
N ILE A 85 -0.90 -1.63 -7.55
CA ILE A 85 0.54 -1.37 -7.59
C ILE A 85 1.27 -2.28 -6.61
N GLY A 86 0.65 -2.61 -5.48
CA GLY A 86 1.21 -3.51 -4.49
C GLY A 86 1.50 -4.90 -5.05
N TYR A 87 0.53 -5.49 -5.76
CA TYR A 87 0.71 -6.78 -6.44
C TYR A 87 1.76 -6.71 -7.56
N LEU A 88 1.74 -5.65 -8.37
CA LEU A 88 2.73 -5.44 -9.42
C LEU A 88 4.15 -5.31 -8.86
N THR A 89 4.29 -4.58 -7.74
CA THR A 89 5.56 -4.42 -7.04
C THR A 89 6.03 -5.76 -6.47
N LEU A 90 5.14 -6.55 -5.86
CA LEU A 90 5.48 -7.89 -5.36
C LEU A 90 6.02 -8.79 -6.47
N ALA A 91 5.33 -8.87 -7.62
CA ALA A 91 5.79 -9.64 -8.77
C ALA A 91 7.18 -9.16 -9.26
N SER A 92 7.39 -7.84 -9.29
CA SER A 92 8.67 -7.25 -9.66
C SER A 92 9.78 -7.57 -8.65
N MET A 93 9.48 -7.58 -7.35
CA MET A 93 10.41 -7.97 -6.29
C MET A 93 10.82 -9.44 -6.39
N ILE A 94 9.88 -10.33 -6.75
CA ILE A 94 10.20 -11.75 -7.01
C ILE A 94 11.19 -11.87 -8.16
N ALA A 95 10.89 -11.22 -9.29
CA ALA A 95 11.78 -11.23 -10.45
C ALA A 95 13.16 -10.64 -10.13
N GLN A 96 13.20 -9.47 -9.47
CA GLN A 96 14.44 -8.84 -9.03
C GLN A 96 15.24 -9.74 -8.08
N GLY A 97 14.56 -10.43 -7.15
CA GLY A 97 15.15 -11.35 -6.19
C GLY A 97 15.78 -12.57 -6.85
N ILE A 98 15.13 -13.16 -7.86
CA ILE A 98 15.69 -14.27 -8.65
C ILE A 98 16.96 -13.81 -9.37
N ILE A 99 16.93 -12.64 -10.02
CA ILE A 99 18.09 -12.07 -10.71
C ILE A 99 19.22 -11.76 -9.70
N GLY A 100 18.88 -11.19 -8.54
CA GLY A 100 19.82 -10.93 -7.45
C GLY A 100 20.48 -12.20 -6.93
N GLY A 101 19.72 -13.29 -6.80
CA GLY A 101 20.26 -14.61 -6.44
C GLY A 101 21.28 -15.12 -7.46
N LYS A 102 21.03 -14.95 -8.76
CA LYS A 102 22.00 -15.30 -9.82
C LYS A 102 23.27 -14.45 -9.76
N LEU A 103 23.13 -13.16 -9.49
CA LEU A 103 24.29 -12.26 -9.29
C LEU A 103 25.12 -12.67 -8.08
N TYR A 104 24.47 -13.05 -6.97
CA TYR A 104 25.21 -13.53 -5.81
C TYR A 104 26.01 -14.81 -6.08
N ASN A 105 25.60 -15.58 -7.09
CA ASN A 105 26.27 -16.80 -7.53
C ASN A 105 27.19 -16.59 -8.75
N GLY A 106 27.61 -15.34 -9.04
CA GLY A 106 28.66 -15.03 -10.02
C GLY A 106 28.21 -14.71 -11.44
N GLN A 107 26.91 -14.53 -11.70
CA GLN A 107 26.41 -14.11 -13.03
C GLN A 107 26.43 -12.59 -13.18
N ASP A 108 27.62 -11.98 -13.15
CA ASP A 108 27.81 -10.52 -13.10
C ASP A 108 27.24 -9.78 -14.32
N ASN A 109 27.06 -10.45 -15.46
CA ASN A 109 26.41 -9.89 -16.65
C ASN A 109 24.95 -9.47 -16.42
N LEU A 110 24.30 -9.97 -15.36
CA LEU A 110 22.93 -9.59 -14.99
C LEU A 110 22.85 -8.31 -14.14
N TYR A 111 23.98 -7.68 -13.82
CA TYR A 111 24.03 -6.55 -12.88
C TYR A 111 23.12 -5.39 -13.32
N GLN A 112 23.19 -5.01 -14.59
CA GLN A 112 22.34 -3.93 -15.12
C GLN A 112 20.86 -4.31 -15.11
N THR A 113 20.53 -5.57 -15.40
CA THR A 113 19.15 -6.06 -15.31
C THR A 113 18.62 -5.98 -13.88
N HIS A 114 19.42 -6.40 -12.89
CA HIS A 114 19.05 -6.30 -11.48
C HIS A 114 18.87 -4.84 -11.04
N LYS A 115 19.78 -3.96 -11.46
CA LYS A 115 19.71 -2.52 -11.15
C LYS A 115 18.45 -1.88 -11.75
N THR A 116 18.13 -2.17 -13.01
CA THR A 116 16.91 -1.69 -13.68
C THR A 116 15.66 -2.21 -12.99
N MET A 117 15.61 -3.49 -12.64
CA MET A 117 14.50 -4.07 -11.87
C MET A 117 14.38 -3.43 -10.48
N GLY A 118 15.50 -3.14 -9.82
CA GLY A 118 15.53 -2.38 -8.57
C GLY A 118 14.92 -0.99 -8.68
N THR A 119 15.18 -0.27 -9.78
CA THR A 119 14.53 1.01 -10.07
C THR A 119 13.01 0.85 -10.23
N ILE A 120 12.55 -0.15 -10.98
CA ILE A 120 11.12 -0.45 -11.16
C ILE A 120 10.46 -0.75 -9.82
N VAL A 121 11.06 -1.61 -9.01
CA VAL A 121 10.57 -1.95 -7.67
C VAL A 121 10.51 -0.73 -6.77
N ASN A 122 11.54 0.11 -6.75
CA ASN A 122 11.56 1.33 -5.95
C ASN A 122 10.44 2.30 -6.35
N ILE A 123 10.26 2.53 -7.65
CA ILE A 123 9.19 3.40 -8.16
C ILE A 123 7.82 2.85 -7.76
N GLY A 124 7.57 1.55 -8.00
CA GLY A 124 6.32 0.90 -7.63
C GLY A 124 6.06 0.96 -6.12
N TYR A 125 7.07 0.61 -5.32
CA TYR A 125 7.00 0.60 -3.87
C TYR A 125 6.68 1.98 -3.29
N PHE A 126 7.46 3.01 -3.65
CA PHE A 126 7.27 4.35 -3.09
C PHE A 126 6.01 5.04 -3.63
N THR A 127 5.60 4.74 -4.87
CA THR A 127 4.28 5.17 -5.39
C THR A 127 3.15 4.54 -4.58
N GLY A 128 3.22 3.23 -4.35
CA GLY A 128 2.27 2.50 -3.50
C GLY A 128 2.23 3.08 -2.09
N ALA A 129 3.37 3.28 -1.44
CA ALA A 129 3.45 3.87 -0.11
C ALA A 129 2.82 5.27 -0.07
N GLY A 130 3.08 6.10 -1.08
CA GLY A 130 2.48 7.44 -1.21
C GLY A 130 0.95 7.39 -1.30
N LEU A 131 0.40 6.51 -2.13
CA LEU A 131 -1.05 6.34 -2.27
C LEU A 131 -1.73 5.97 -0.94
N SER A 132 -1.08 5.15 -0.10
CA SER A 132 -1.62 4.79 1.22
C SER A 132 -1.46 5.94 2.23
N LEU A 133 -0.24 6.48 2.38
CA LEU A 133 0.10 7.47 3.40
C LEU A 133 -0.57 8.82 3.19
N PHE A 134 -0.75 9.25 1.94
CA PHE A 134 -1.34 10.56 1.62
C PHE A 134 -2.84 10.48 1.30
N SER A 135 -3.46 9.31 1.40
CA SER A 135 -4.92 9.16 1.19
C SER A 135 -5.74 9.99 2.19
N PRO A 136 -6.87 10.60 1.77
CA PRO A 136 -7.79 11.27 2.69
C PRO A 136 -8.20 10.36 3.86
N PRO A 137 -8.43 10.87 5.07
CA PRO A 137 -8.79 10.05 6.21
C PRO A 137 -10.15 9.36 6.04
N PRO A 138 -10.36 8.16 6.62
CA PRO A 138 -11.66 7.49 6.60
C PRO A 138 -12.71 8.30 7.38
N LEU A 139 -14.01 8.04 7.18
CA LEU A 139 -15.06 8.68 8.00
C LEU A 139 -15.00 8.24 9.45
N ILE A 140 -14.98 6.93 9.68
CA ILE A 140 -15.04 6.36 11.02
C ILE A 140 -13.78 5.55 11.29
N ASN A 141 -13.16 5.81 12.44
CA ASN A 141 -12.15 4.92 12.98
C ASN A 141 -12.82 3.76 13.72
N LYS A 142 -13.14 2.65 13.03
CA LYS A 142 -13.63 1.43 13.69
C LYS A 142 -12.58 0.96 14.70
N LYS A 143 -12.83 1.17 16.01
CA LYS A 143 -11.99 0.66 17.11
C LYS A 143 -12.22 -0.86 17.21
N VAL A 144 -11.45 -1.64 16.45
CA VAL A 144 -11.49 -3.10 16.58
C VAL A 144 -10.58 -3.52 17.76
N LYS A 145 -11.18 -4.11 18.80
CA LYS A 145 -10.45 -4.72 19.93
C LYS A 145 -9.67 -5.95 19.43
N GLY A 146 -8.47 -6.19 19.95
CA GLY A 146 -7.63 -7.35 19.59
C GLY A 146 -6.77 -7.17 18.32
N PHE A 147 -6.00 -8.20 17.99
CA PHE A 147 -5.17 -8.26 16.79
C PHE A 147 -6.03 -8.57 15.56
N ASN A 148 -5.79 -7.87 14.44
CA ASN A 148 -6.52 -8.08 13.20
C ASN A 148 -5.61 -7.85 11.99
N SER A 149 -6.13 -8.21 10.81
CA SER A 149 -5.45 -8.08 9.52
C SER A 149 -4.87 -6.68 9.26
N ILE A 150 -5.63 -5.62 9.54
CA ILE A 150 -5.20 -4.23 9.32
C ILE A 150 -4.04 -3.84 10.26
N LYS A 151 -4.12 -4.23 11.54
CA LYS A 151 -3.03 -3.99 12.50
C LYS A 151 -1.77 -4.78 12.12
N ALA A 152 -1.94 -6.02 11.67
CA ALA A 152 -0.84 -6.84 11.16
C ALA A 152 -0.15 -6.15 9.97
N HIS A 153 -0.93 -5.71 8.98
CA HIS A 153 -0.41 -5.00 7.83
C HIS A 153 0.35 -3.73 8.24
N LYS A 154 -0.19 -2.92 9.16
CA LYS A 154 0.50 -1.70 9.63
C LYS A 154 1.85 -1.98 10.27
N MET A 155 1.96 -3.03 11.09
CA MET A 155 3.24 -3.42 11.68
C MET A 155 4.23 -3.92 10.62
N LEU A 156 3.76 -4.78 9.71
CA LEU A 156 4.57 -5.23 8.59
C LEU A 156 4.97 -4.07 7.67
N ALA A 157 4.13 -3.04 7.55
CA ALA A 157 4.41 -1.83 6.79
C ALA A 157 5.59 -1.04 7.35
N THR A 158 5.69 -0.94 8.68
CA THR A 158 6.88 -0.38 9.32
C THR A 158 8.12 -1.19 8.97
N VAL A 159 8.05 -2.53 9.07
CA VAL A 159 9.19 -3.41 8.78
C VAL A 159 9.62 -3.32 7.31
N HIS A 160 8.69 -3.49 6.36
CA HIS A 160 9.03 -3.50 4.94
C HIS A 160 9.48 -2.11 4.45
N PHE A 161 8.96 -1.03 5.03
CA PHE A 161 9.43 0.33 4.71
C PHE A 161 10.85 0.57 5.19
N SER A 162 11.17 0.24 6.44
CA SER A 162 12.54 0.35 6.95
C SER A 162 13.50 -0.55 6.18
N ALA A 163 13.10 -1.77 5.83
CA ALA A 163 13.91 -2.69 5.06
C ALA A 163 14.14 -2.22 3.62
N MET A 164 13.15 -1.60 2.96
CA MET A 164 13.32 -1.00 1.63
C MET A 164 14.31 0.16 1.65
N LEU A 165 14.26 1.02 2.67
CA LEU A 165 15.24 2.09 2.85
C LEU A 165 16.65 1.52 3.09
N ALA A 166 16.77 0.52 3.97
CA ALA A 166 18.04 -0.14 4.23
C ALA A 166 18.62 -0.83 2.98
N THR A 167 17.77 -1.50 2.20
CA THR A 167 18.17 -2.15 0.93
C THR A 167 18.80 -1.12 -0.02
N ASN A 168 18.19 0.06 -0.15
CA ASN A 168 18.72 1.15 -0.98
C ASN A 168 19.98 1.79 -0.41
N TYR A 169 20.05 1.95 0.92
CA TYR A 169 21.21 2.52 1.61
C TYR A 169 22.46 1.65 1.44
N TYR A 170 22.31 0.33 1.55
CA TYR A 170 23.43 -0.60 1.51
C TYR A 170 23.84 -1.06 0.11
N LYS A 171 23.07 -0.74 -0.94
CA LYS A 171 23.24 -1.27 -2.30
C LYS A 171 24.69 -1.18 -2.85
N ASP A 172 25.39 -0.07 -2.54
CA ASP A 172 26.77 0.18 -2.99
C ASP A 172 27.78 0.15 -1.83
N LYS A 173 27.34 -0.19 -0.61
CA LYS A 173 28.16 -0.08 0.62
C LYS A 173 28.53 -1.42 1.21
N ASN A 174 27.57 -2.32 1.30
CA ASN A 174 27.77 -3.63 1.93
C ASN A 174 26.80 -4.64 1.33
N ARG A 175 27.37 -5.63 0.64
CA ARG A 175 26.65 -6.67 -0.08
C ARG A 175 25.78 -7.54 0.84
N ASP A 176 26.30 -7.91 2.00
CA ASP A 176 25.60 -8.79 2.94
C ASP A 176 24.42 -8.08 3.60
N ASN A 177 24.61 -6.83 4.02
CA ASN A 177 23.54 -6.00 4.56
C ASN A 177 22.47 -5.67 3.50
N HIS A 178 22.88 -5.39 2.26
CA HIS A 178 21.94 -5.21 1.15
C HIS A 178 21.09 -6.48 0.94
N LYS A 179 21.72 -7.66 0.91
CA LYS A 179 21.04 -8.96 0.78
C LYS A 179 20.07 -9.23 1.93
N ALA A 180 20.51 -9.04 3.17
CA ALA A 180 19.68 -9.25 4.36
C ALA A 180 18.47 -8.29 4.40
N ALA A 181 18.71 -7.01 4.09
CA ALA A 181 17.65 -6.01 4.01
C ALA A 181 16.67 -6.32 2.87
N ALA A 182 17.15 -6.78 1.70
CA ALA A 182 16.30 -7.14 0.58
C ALA A 182 15.38 -8.33 0.89
N TYR A 183 15.90 -9.37 1.55
CA TYR A 183 15.07 -10.49 1.99
C TYR A 183 14.06 -10.08 3.06
N THR A 184 14.47 -9.22 4.00
CA THR A 184 13.56 -8.68 5.02
C THR A 184 12.45 -7.88 4.37
N ALA A 185 12.77 -7.01 3.41
CA ALA A 185 11.81 -6.23 2.64
C ALA A 185 10.83 -7.13 1.90
N PHE A 186 11.33 -8.10 1.14
CA PHE A 186 10.48 -9.05 0.41
C PHE A 186 9.56 -9.86 1.33
N ALA A 187 10.10 -10.49 2.38
CA ALA A 187 9.33 -11.36 3.26
C ALA A 187 8.24 -10.60 4.01
N SER A 188 8.59 -9.44 4.61
CA SER A 188 7.61 -8.61 5.31
C SER A 188 6.58 -8.00 4.38
N TYR A 189 6.96 -7.60 3.17
CA TYR A 189 6.05 -7.10 2.14
C TYR A 189 5.08 -8.17 1.64
N ALA A 190 5.59 -9.34 1.26
CA ALA A 190 4.77 -10.47 0.80
C ALA A 190 3.78 -10.91 1.90
N THR A 191 4.25 -10.97 3.15
CA THR A 191 3.39 -11.26 4.30
C THR A 191 2.32 -10.17 4.48
N ALA A 192 2.68 -8.89 4.31
CA ALA A 192 1.75 -7.76 4.40
C ALA A 192 0.62 -7.84 3.37
N VAL A 193 0.92 -8.36 2.18
CA VAL A 193 -0.05 -8.64 1.11
C VAL A 193 -0.96 -9.81 1.49
N LEU A 194 -0.40 -10.89 2.07
CA LEU A 194 -1.16 -12.09 2.44
C LEU A 194 -2.09 -11.88 3.63
N VAL A 195 -1.67 -11.08 4.63
CA VAL A 195 -2.48 -10.88 5.84
C VAL A 195 -3.67 -9.96 5.60
N ILE A 196 -3.66 -9.12 4.56
CA ILE A 196 -4.84 -8.36 4.13
C ILE A 196 -5.85 -9.37 3.57
N LYS A 197 -6.88 -9.67 4.37
CA LYS A 197 -8.07 -10.37 3.89
C LYS A 197 -9.02 -9.32 3.32
N PHE A 198 -9.47 -9.54 2.09
CA PHE A 198 -10.45 -8.70 1.38
C PHE A 198 -11.87 -9.16 1.64
#